data_AF-A0A257CML8-F1
#
_entry.id   AF-A0A257CML8-F1
#
_cell.length_a   1.000
_cell.length_b   1.000
_cell.length_c   1.000
_cell.angle_alpha   90.00
_cell.angle_beta   90.00
_cell.angle_gamma   90.00
#
_symmetry.space_group_name_H-M   'P 1'
#
loop_
_entity.id
_entity.type
_entity.pdbx_description
1 polymer ?
#
loop_
_entity_poly.entity_id
_entity_poly.type
_entity_poly.pdbx_seq_one_letter_code
_entity_poly.pdbx_strand_id
1 'polypeptide(L)'
;MTTIFKIYWTDENNQACGQEATELVQALQITKDKRDAGYSFVTMVSENTQHVGKPGVDTIVDGKTPDGEDYDWSKAGRAGRPRKNDRVITHKDR
;
A
#
# COMPACT_ATOMS: atom_id res chain seq x y z
N MET A 1 -8.92 -6.16 19.77
CA MET A 1 -8.67 -4.71 19.79
C MET A 1 -9.23 -4.14 18.51
N THR A 2 -10.13 -3.15 18.59
CA THR A 2 -10.67 -2.46 17.43
C THR A 2 -9.63 -1.45 16.95
N THR A 3 -9.19 -1.52 15.70
CA THR A 3 -8.26 -0.54 15.13
C THR A 3 -8.97 0.79 14.96
N ILE A 4 -8.35 1.88 15.43
CA ILE A 4 -8.86 3.24 15.26
C ILE A 4 -7.95 3.97 14.27
N PHE A 5 -8.56 4.62 13.29
CA PHE A 5 -7.93 5.54 12.37
C PHE A 5 -8.13 6.96 12.88
N LYS A 6 -7.05 7.71 13.05
CA LYS A 6 -7.06 9.12 13.41
C LYS A 6 -6.71 9.95 12.18
N ILE A 7 -7.59 10.86 11.79
CA ILE A 7 -7.40 11.76 10.66
C ILE A 7 -7.19 13.16 11.21
N TYR A 8 -6.10 13.81 10.82
CA TYR A 8 -5.76 15.17 11.23
C TYR A 8 -5.70 16.08 10.01
N TRP A 9 -6.20 17.30 10.15
CA TRP A 9 -5.99 18.33 9.16
C TRP A 9 -5.83 19.72 9.77
N THR A 10 -5.33 20.65 8.98
CA THR A 10 -5.25 22.07 9.32
C THR A 10 -6.34 22.84 8.60
N ASP A 11 -7.17 23.56 9.34
CA ASP A 11 -8.25 24.37 8.77
C ASP A 11 -7.74 25.69 8.16
N GLU A 12 -8.66 26.51 7.63
CA GLU A 12 -8.37 27.81 7.03
C GLU A 12 -7.76 28.83 8.01
N ASN A 13 -7.96 28.62 9.31
CA ASN A 13 -7.44 29.45 10.40
C ASN A 13 -6.12 28.91 10.98
N ASN A 14 -5.50 27.95 10.30
CA ASN A 14 -4.31 27.23 10.76
C ASN A 14 -4.50 26.49 12.10
N GLN A 15 -5.75 26.13 12.43
CA GLN A 15 -6.05 25.34 13.62
C GLN A 15 -5.98 23.85 13.30
N ALA A 16 -5.46 23.08 14.26
CA ALA A 16 -5.42 21.63 14.16
C ALA A 16 -6.81 21.04 14.44
N CYS A 17 -7.32 20.26 13.50
CA CYS A 17 -8.55 19.51 13.62
C CYS A 17 -8.27 18.00 13.56
N GLY A 18 -9.18 17.21 14.15
CA GLY A 18 -9.06 15.76 14.18
C GLY A 18 -10.42 15.06 14.11
N GLN A 19 -10.44 13.89 13.49
CA GLN A 19 -11.58 12.99 13.45
C GLN A 19 -11.12 11.54 13.57
N GLU A 20 -11.95 10.69 14.16
CA GLU A 20 -11.68 9.25 14.26
C GLU A 20 -12.66 8.43 13.41
N ALA A 21 -12.19 7.29 12.92
CA ALA A 21 -12.98 6.29 12.20
C ALA A 21 -12.51 4.88 12.59
N THR A 22 -13.41 3.90 12.55
CA THR A 22 -13.09 2.48 12.83
C THR A 22 -12.90 1.66 11.56
N GLU A 23 -13.53 2.09 10.45
CA GLU A 23 -13.45 1.39 9.17
C GLU A 23 -12.45 2.08 8.23
N LEU A 24 -11.55 1.31 7.61
CA LEU A 24 -10.52 1.83 6.71
C LEU A 24 -11.14 2.62 5.54
N VAL A 25 -12.21 2.09 4.94
CA VAL A 25 -12.88 2.74 3.80
C VAL A 25 -13.41 4.12 4.20
N GLN A 26 -14.00 4.22 5.40
CA GLN A 26 -14.51 5.49 5.92
C GLN A 26 -13.37 6.47 6.19
N ALA A 27 -12.27 6.03 6.81
CA ALA A 27 -11.10 6.85 7.09
C ALA A 27 -10.47 7.41 5.80
N LEU A 28 -10.36 6.58 4.76
CA LEU A 28 -9.87 6.97 3.44
C LEU A 28 -10.80 8.00 2.78
N GLN A 29 -12.11 7.81 2.87
CA GLN A 29 -13.08 8.77 2.33
C GLN A 29 -12.95 10.14 3.00
N ILE A 30 -12.91 10.19 4.33
CA ILE A 30 -12.72 11.45 5.08
C ILE A 30 -11.43 12.14 4.65
N THR A 31 -10.34 11.38 4.55
CA THR A 31 -9.03 11.92 4.16
C THR A 31 -9.07 12.52 2.75
N LYS A 32 -9.74 11.84 1.80
CA LYS A 32 -9.95 12.36 0.45
C LYS A 32 -10.76 13.65 0.47
N ASP A 33 -11.88 13.67 1.19
CA ASP A 33 -12.76 14.85 1.24
C ASP A 33 -12.03 16.08 1.80
N LYS A 34 -11.17 15.90 2.81
CA LYS A 34 -10.34 16.98 3.35
C LYS A 34 -9.29 17.49 2.34
N ARG A 35 -8.70 16.59 1.54
CA ARG A 35 -7.76 17.01 0.49
C ARG A 35 -8.46 17.76 -0.64
N ASP A 36 -9.62 17.27 -1.07
CA ASP A 36 -10.41 17.90 -2.13
C ASP A 36 -10.95 19.27 -1.70
N ALA A 37 -11.20 19.47 -0.41
CA ALA A 37 -11.56 20.76 0.18
C ALA A 37 -10.37 21.76 0.25
N GLY A 38 -9.15 21.34 -0.08
CA GLY A 38 -7.98 22.24 -0.17
C GLY A 38 -7.27 22.52 1.15
N TYR A 39 -7.50 21.72 2.20
CA TYR A 39 -6.76 21.87 3.46
C TYR A 39 -5.25 21.60 3.29
N SER A 40 -4.43 22.42 3.95
CA SER A 40 -2.97 22.50 3.71
C SER A 40 -2.17 21.31 4.22
N PHE A 41 -2.61 20.71 5.32
CA PHE A 41 -2.02 19.50 5.90
C PHE A 41 -3.15 18.51 6.15
N VAL A 42 -3.10 17.32 5.54
CA VAL A 42 -4.08 16.25 5.76
C VAL A 42 -3.33 14.93 5.91
N THR A 43 -3.44 14.31 7.09
CA THR A 43 -2.79 13.04 7.40
C THR A 43 -3.75 12.07 8.06
N MET A 44 -3.55 10.78 7.81
CA MET A 44 -4.30 9.69 8.43
C MET A 44 -3.28 8.76 9.09
N VAL A 45 -3.52 8.42 10.35
CA VAL A 45 -2.65 7.61 11.17
C VAL A 45 -3.47 6.48 11.78
N SER A 46 -2.93 5.27 11.79
CA SER A 46 -3.55 4.14 12.49
C SER A 46 -2.48 3.19 12.99
N GLU A 47 -2.75 2.58 14.14
CA GLU A 47 -2.06 1.37 14.59
C GLU A 47 -2.69 0.16 13.89
N ASN A 48 -2.61 0.10 12.56
CA ASN A 48 -3.09 -1.07 11.82
C ASN A 48 -1.99 -2.14 11.80
N THR A 49 -2.03 -3.03 12.79
CA THR A 49 -1.13 -4.20 12.91
C THR A 49 -1.20 -5.16 11.72
N GLN A 50 -2.23 -5.06 10.87
CA GLN A 50 -2.41 -5.88 9.67
C GLN A 50 -1.99 -5.16 8.37
N HIS A 51 -1.64 -3.87 8.42
CA HIS A 51 -1.29 -3.09 7.21
C HIS A 51 0.11 -3.41 6.69
N VAL A 52 0.99 -3.88 7.56
CA VAL A 52 2.20 -4.60 7.16
C VAL A 52 1.87 -6.09 7.25
N GLY A 53 2.33 -6.90 6.29
CA GLY A 53 2.46 -8.34 6.55
C GLY A 53 3.20 -8.55 7.88
N LYS A 54 3.04 -9.70 8.55
CA LYS A 54 3.64 -9.94 9.87
C LYS A 54 5.08 -9.38 9.91
N PRO A 55 5.48 -8.58 10.91
CA PRO A 55 6.85 -8.08 10.97
C PRO A 55 7.83 -9.24 10.85
N GLY A 56 8.66 -9.24 9.80
CA GLY A 56 9.57 -10.36 9.51
C GLY A 56 8.99 -11.51 8.66
N VAL A 57 7.92 -11.31 7.87
CA VAL A 57 7.59 -12.21 6.75
C VAL A 57 8.80 -12.26 5.82
N ASP A 58 9.55 -13.35 5.94
CA ASP A 58 10.75 -13.63 5.17
C ASP A 58 10.39 -14.03 3.72
N THR A 59 11.42 -13.98 2.88
CA THR A 59 11.47 -14.48 1.51
C THR A 59 10.98 -15.92 1.43
N ILE A 60 10.43 -16.31 0.29
CA ILE A 60 10.12 -17.71 -0.04
C ILE A 60 11.40 -18.54 0.11
N VAL A 61 11.40 -19.51 1.02
CA VAL A 61 12.49 -20.48 1.21
C VAL A 61 12.00 -21.83 0.70
N ASP A 62 12.81 -22.49 -0.12
CA ASP A 62 12.51 -23.81 -0.69
C ASP A 62 11.12 -23.92 -1.36
N GLY A 63 10.63 -22.82 -1.92
CA GLY A 63 9.34 -22.77 -2.62
C GLY A 63 8.11 -22.72 -1.72
N LYS A 64 8.27 -22.41 -0.42
CA LYS A 64 7.14 -22.27 0.51
C LYS A 64 6.99 -20.85 1.05
N THR A 65 5.76 -20.46 1.34
CA THR A 65 5.46 -19.23 2.08
C THR A 65 5.93 -19.35 3.53
N PRO A 66 6.08 -18.24 4.26
CA PRO A 66 6.37 -18.29 5.70
C PRO A 66 5.31 -18.99 6.55
N ASP A 67 4.11 -19.19 6.01
CA ASP A 67 3.03 -19.95 6.66
C ASP A 67 3.06 -21.45 6.28
N GLY A 68 4.05 -21.91 5.49
CA GLY A 68 4.28 -23.31 5.12
C GLY A 68 3.57 -23.77 3.85
N GLU A 69 2.75 -22.91 3.26
CA GLU A 69 2.01 -23.17 2.03
C GLU A 69 2.94 -23.19 0.81
N ASP A 70 2.63 -24.02 -0.17
CA ASP A 70 3.38 -24.04 -1.42
C ASP A 70 3.21 -22.71 -2.17
N TYR A 71 4.33 -22.12 -2.58
CA TYR A 71 4.34 -20.89 -3.36
C TYR A 71 4.31 -21.22 -4.86
N ASP A 72 3.12 -21.15 -5.45
CA ASP A 72 2.86 -21.51 -6.86
C ASP A 72 3.14 -20.38 -7.86
N TRP A 73 3.35 -19.16 -7.36
CA TRP A 73 3.54 -17.99 -8.19
C TRP A 73 4.89 -18.00 -8.90
N SER A 74 4.86 -17.89 -10.24
CA SER A 74 6.07 -17.79 -11.05
C SER A 74 6.10 -16.50 -11.90
N LYS A 75 7.27 -15.86 -11.99
CA LYS A 75 7.50 -14.80 -13.00
C LYS A 75 7.57 -15.36 -14.43
N ALA A 76 7.50 -16.69 -14.62
CA ALA A 76 7.61 -17.32 -15.94
C ALA A 76 6.49 -16.88 -16.90
N GLY A 77 5.33 -16.48 -16.35
CA GLY A 77 4.17 -15.97 -17.09
C GLY A 77 4.14 -14.46 -17.31
N ARG A 78 5.25 -13.71 -17.11
CA ARG A 78 5.25 -12.26 -17.38
C ARG A 78 4.80 -11.99 -18.82
N ALA A 79 3.69 -11.26 -18.98
CA ALA A 79 3.40 -10.57 -20.23
C ALA A 79 4.61 -9.67 -20.57
N GLY A 80 5.32 -9.99 -21.65
CA GLY A 80 6.54 -9.30 -22.06
C GLY A 80 7.84 -10.12 -21.98
N ARG A 81 7.82 -11.41 -21.59
CA ARG A 81 8.99 -12.29 -21.82
C ARG A 81 9.29 -12.33 -23.33
N PRO A 82 10.51 -12.01 -23.78
CA PRO A 82 10.89 -12.16 -25.18
C PRO A 82 10.64 -13.61 -25.61
N ARG A 83 9.82 -13.79 -26.64
CA ARG A 83 9.57 -15.10 -27.26
C ARG A 83 10.86 -15.58 -27.92
N LYS A 84 10.92 -16.87 -28.25
CA LYS A 84 12.11 -17.49 -28.88
C LYS A 84 12.63 -16.73 -30.11
N ASN A 85 11.75 -16.04 -30.82
CA ASN A 85 12.07 -15.28 -32.03
C ASN A 85 12.06 -13.75 -31.82
N ASP A 86 11.86 -13.28 -30.60
CA ASP A 86 11.89 -11.85 -30.32
C ASP A 86 13.34 -11.35 -30.32
N ARG A 87 13.58 -10.26 -31.04
CA ARG A 87 14.90 -9.62 -31.06
C ARG A 87 15.12 -8.91 -29.73
N VAL A 88 15.99 -9.47 -28.90
CA VAL A 88 16.40 -8.85 -27.64
C VAL A 88 17.30 -7.66 -27.97
N ILE A 89 16.79 -6.44 -27.75
CA ILE A 89 17.59 -5.21 -27.88
C ILE A 89 18.29 -4.98 -26.54
N THR A 90 19.58 -5.28 -26.47
CA THR A 90 20.40 -5.14 -25.25
C THR A 90 20.91 -3.71 -25.03
N HIS A 91 20.93 -2.88 -26.07
CA HIS A 91 21.32 -1.47 -26.00
C HIS A 91 20.28 -0.64 -26.73
N LYS A 92 19.39 0.01 -25.97
CA LYS A 92 18.25 0.75 -26.52
C LYS A 92 18.64 2.15 -27.03
N ASP A 93 19.76 2.70 -26.57
CA ASP A 93 20.10 4.12 -26.73
C ASP A 93 21.54 4.35 -27.26
N ARG A 94 22.01 3.53 -28.20
CA ARG A 94 23.26 3.79 -28.93
C ARG A 94 23.00 4.02 -30.41
#